data_AF-A0A2T0MSJ7-F1
#
_entry.id   AF-A0A2T0MSJ7-F1
#
_cell.length_a   1.000
_cell.length_b   1.000
_cell.length_c   1.000
_cell.angle_alpha   90.00
_cell.angle_beta   90.00
_cell.angle_gamma   90.00
#
_symmetry.space_group_name_H-M   'P 1'
#
loop_
_entity.id
_entity.type
_entity.pdbx_description
1 polymer ?
#
loop_
_entity_poly.entity_id
_entity_poly.type
_entity_poly.pdbx_seq_one_letter_code
_entity_poly.pdbx_strand_id
1 'polypeptide(L)'
;MSQPPEPPPVQWEPYRRRPRDRIRIRETSCCGAYEWAAQGGLFLILRSAARPGRYEETGRGLYRQAREVWEALQNYHALQHQYEKAAKRKRRPRRSRGGEQAA
;
A
#
# COMPACT_ATOMS: atom_id res chain seq x y z
N MET A 1 -7.29 5.19 -18.26
CA MET A 1 -7.36 5.39 -16.80
C MET A 1 -7.31 6.88 -16.51
N SER A 2 -8.46 7.49 -16.22
CA SER A 2 -8.57 8.95 -16.04
C SER A 2 -8.76 9.35 -14.58
N GLN A 3 -9.24 8.45 -13.72
CA GLN A 3 -9.46 8.68 -12.29
C GLN A 3 -8.48 7.83 -11.46
N PRO A 4 -7.96 8.33 -10.32
CA PRO A 4 -7.23 7.51 -9.37
C PRO A 4 -8.14 6.38 -8.85
N PRO A 5 -7.59 5.18 -8.57
CA PRO A 5 -8.39 4.12 -7.99
C PRO A 5 -8.87 4.52 -6.60
N GLU A 6 -10.07 4.06 -6.23
CA GLU A 6 -10.66 4.34 -4.93
C GLU A 6 -10.16 3.35 -3.87
N PRO A 7 -9.89 3.80 -2.63
CA PRO A 7 -9.44 2.91 -1.58
C PRO A 7 -10.58 1.98 -1.12
N PRO A 8 -10.26 0.75 -0.68
CA PRO A 8 -11.27 -0.12 -0.08
C PRO A 8 -11.82 0.48 1.22
N PRO A 9 -13.07 0.16 1.62
CA PRO A 9 -13.72 0.71 2.81
C PRO A 9 -13.19 0.04 4.08
N VAL A 10 -11.93 0.31 4.41
CA VAL A 10 -11.24 -0.21 5.60
C VAL A 10 -11.00 0.91 6.60
N GLN A 11 -11.26 0.63 7.87
CA GLN A 11 -10.95 1.55 8.96
C GLN A 11 -9.52 1.29 9.43
N TRP A 12 -8.79 2.39 9.66
CA TRP A 12 -7.43 2.37 10.16
C TRP A 12 -7.40 2.94 11.57
N GLU A 13 -6.79 2.20 12.48
CA GLU A 13 -6.67 2.59 13.88
C GLU A 13 -5.20 2.50 14.33
N PRO A 14 -4.79 3.26 15.36
CA PRO A 14 -3.42 3.17 15.86
C PRO A 14 -3.06 1.75 16.31
N TYR A 15 -1.99 1.18 15.76
CA TYR A 15 -1.51 -0.12 16.16
C TYR A 15 -0.94 -0.06 17.59
N ARG A 16 -1.61 -0.76 18.51
CA ARG A 16 -1.16 -0.86 19.92
C ARG A 16 -0.50 -2.22 20.16
N ARG A 17 0.84 -2.21 20.16
CA ARG A 17 1.62 -3.38 20.54
C ARG A 17 1.55 -3.61 22.05
N ARG A 18 1.14 -4.81 22.47
CA ARG A 18 1.22 -5.21 23.89
C ARG A 18 2.60 -5.80 24.18
N PRO A 19 3.19 -5.59 25.37
CA PRO A 19 4.57 -6.01 25.67
C PRO A 19 4.87 -7.50 25.46
N ARG A 20 3.87 -8.38 25.64
CA ARG A 20 4.02 -9.83 25.49
C ARG A 20 3.60 -10.35 24.11
N ASP A 21 3.04 -9.49 23.28
CA ASP A 21 2.55 -9.90 21.97
C ASP A 21 3.69 -9.90 20.95
N ARG A 22 3.97 -11.10 20.43
CA ARG A 22 4.82 -11.26 19.25
C ARG A 22 3.97 -11.11 18.01
N ILE A 23 4.40 -10.22 17.13
CA ILE A 23 3.85 -10.07 15.79
C ILE A 23 4.72 -10.87 14.82
N ARG A 24 4.09 -11.52 13.84
CA ARG A 24 4.78 -12.22 12.75
C ARG A 24 4.26 -11.70 11.42
N ILE A 25 5.14 -11.09 10.63
CA ILE A 25 4.81 -10.67 9.27
C ILE A 25 4.73 -11.93 8.39
N ARG A 26 3.64 -12.04 7.63
CA ARG A 26 3.32 -13.15 6.73
C ARG A 26 3.59 -12.78 5.29
N GLU A 27 3.15 -11.58 4.88
CA GLU A 27 3.34 -11.03 3.54
C GLU A 27 3.55 -9.52 3.62
N THR A 28 4.23 -8.97 2.61
CA THR A 28 4.47 -7.53 2.45
C THR A 28 4.06 -7.10 1.05
N SER A 29 3.52 -5.89 0.90
CA SER A 29 3.24 -5.33 -0.42
C SER A 29 4.55 -5.03 -1.16
N CYS A 30 4.47 -4.80 -2.47
CA CYS A 30 5.66 -4.68 -3.34
C CYS A 30 6.65 -3.58 -2.94
N CYS A 31 6.22 -2.58 -2.17
CA CYS A 31 7.09 -1.53 -1.62
C CYS A 31 6.98 -1.37 -0.10
N GLY A 32 6.41 -2.36 0.61
CA GLY A 32 6.24 -2.32 2.07
C GLY A 32 5.21 -1.32 2.57
N ALA A 33 4.32 -0.83 1.70
CA ALA A 33 3.23 0.07 2.09
C ALA A 33 2.22 -0.62 3.03
N TYR A 34 2.05 -1.93 2.87
CA TYR A 34 1.20 -2.76 3.71
C TYR A 34 1.93 -4.03 4.15
N GLU A 35 1.68 -4.46 5.38
CA GLU A 35 2.23 -5.70 5.92
C GLU A 35 1.10 -6.54 6.51
N TRP A 36 0.93 -7.78 6.04
CA TRP A 36 -0.02 -8.71 6.64
C TRP A 36 0.66 -9.44 7.79
N ALA A 37 0.06 -9.38 8.98
CA ALA A 37 0.64 -9.95 10.18
C ALA A 37 -0.32 -10.89 10.92
N ALA A 38 0.28 -11.77 11.72
CA ALA A 38 -0.40 -12.59 12.72
C ALA A 38 0.05 -12.18 14.13
N GLN A 39 -0.91 -12.00 15.04
CA GLN A 39 -0.69 -11.65 16.44
C GLN A 39 -1.77 -12.27 17.32
N GLY A 40 -1.38 -13.04 18.34
CA GLY A 40 -2.32 -13.60 19.31
C GLY A 40 -3.42 -14.49 18.73
N GLY A 41 -3.15 -15.19 17.62
CA GLY A 41 -4.13 -16.02 16.91
C GLY A 41 -5.05 -15.26 15.94
N LEU A 42 -4.92 -13.92 15.87
CA LEU A 42 -5.65 -13.07 14.94
C LEU A 42 -4.72 -12.56 13.84
N PHE A 43 -5.34 -12.09 12.76
CA PHE A 43 -4.68 -11.50 11.61
C PHE A 43 -5.08 -10.03 11.47
N LEU A 44 -4.13 -9.22 11.02
CA LEU A 44 -4.25 -7.77 10.89
C LEU A 44 -3.36 -7.28 9.75
N ILE A 45 -3.71 -6.16 9.14
CA ILE A 45 -2.85 -5.50 8.14
C ILE A 45 -2.31 -4.22 8.75
N LEU A 46 -1.00 -4.03 8.66
CA LEU A 46 -0.30 -2.83 9.12
C LEU A 46 0.03 -1.90 7.96
N ARG A 47 0.08 -0.60 8.25
CA ARG A 47 0.72 0.41 7.41
C ARG A 47 1.52 1.39 8.27
N SER A 48 2.53 2.04 7.70
CA SER A 48 3.23 3.13 8.37
C SER A 48 2.29 4.32 8.57
N ALA A 49 2.23 4.86 9.78
CA ALA A 49 1.56 6.12 10.04
C ALA A 49 2.39 7.32 9.55
N ALA A 50 1.79 8.51 9.56
CA ALA A 50 2.51 9.75 9.22
C ALA A 50 3.72 10.04 10.13
N ARG A 51 3.70 9.54 11.37
CA ARG A 51 4.83 9.65 12.31
C ARG A 51 5.76 8.44 12.18
N PRO A 52 7.09 8.64 12.05
CA PRO A 52 8.05 7.54 11.99
C PRO A 52 7.93 6.60 13.20
N GLY A 53 8.06 5.29 12.95
CA GLY A 53 7.97 4.26 14.00
C GLY A 53 6.58 4.11 14.62
N ARG A 54 5.54 4.68 14.01
CA ARG A 54 4.14 4.41 14.35
C ARG A 54 3.48 3.67 13.20
N TYR A 55 2.59 2.76 13.56
CA TYR A 55 1.83 1.96 12.63
C TYR A 55 0.35 2.15 12.90
N GLU A 56 -0.44 1.98 11.85
CA GLU A 56 -1.88 1.81 11.94
C GLU A 56 -2.20 0.37 11.55
N GLU A 57 -3.21 -0.21 12.20
CA GLU A 57 -3.76 -1.52 11.85
C GLU A 57 -5.16 -1.37 11.28
N THR A 58 -5.54 -2.28 10.40
CA THR A 58 -6.95 -2.56 10.14
C THR A 58 -7.55 -3.34 11.30
N GLY A 59 -8.88 -3.46 11.34
CA GLY A 59 -9.57 -4.36 12.26
C GLY A 59 -8.98 -5.78 12.25
N ARG A 60 -8.90 -6.39 13.44
CA ARG A 60 -8.36 -7.74 13.64
C ARG A 60 -9.43 -8.78 13.29
N GLY A 61 -9.04 -9.84 12.61
CA GLY A 61 -9.98 -10.87 12.20
C GLY A 61 -9.37 -12.27 12.14
N LEU A 62 -10.23 -13.23 11.84
CA LEU A 62 -9.80 -14.56 11.46
C LEU A 62 -9.11 -14.52 10.10
N TYR A 63 -8.34 -15.57 9.79
CA TYR A 63 -7.53 -15.65 8.57
C TYR A 63 -8.30 -15.23 7.30
N ARG A 64 -9.51 -15.78 7.09
CA ARG A 64 -10.32 -15.49 5.89
C ARG A 64 -10.71 -14.02 5.78
N GLN A 65 -11.20 -13.42 6.86
CA GLN A 65 -11.61 -12.01 6.89
C GLN A 65 -10.41 -11.09 6.62
N ALA A 66 -9.28 -11.36 7.29
CA ALA A 66 -8.06 -10.59 7.05
C ALA A 66 -7.50 -10.78 5.64
N ARG A 67 -7.67 -11.98 5.05
CA ARG A 67 -7.23 -12.25 3.68
C ARG A 67 -8.03 -11.45 2.65
N GLU A 68 -9.35 -11.36 2.82
CA GLU A 68 -10.21 -10.55 1.95
C GLU A 68 -9.79 -9.06 1.99
N VAL A 69 -9.50 -8.54 3.18
CA VAL A 69 -8.96 -7.17 3.33
C VAL A 69 -7.58 -7.01 2.69
N TRP A 70 -6.70 -7.99 2.89
CA TRP A 70 -5.36 -7.99 2.30
C TRP A 70 -5.41 -7.96 0.77
N GLU A 71 -6.22 -8.80 0.15
CA GLU A 71 -6.36 -8.87 -1.31
C GLU A 71 -6.95 -7.57 -1.89
N ALA A 72 -7.94 -6.98 -1.23
CA ALA A 72 -8.49 -5.69 -1.60
C ALA A 72 -7.43 -4.58 -1.56
N LEU A 73 -6.61 -4.54 -0.50
CA LEU A 73 -5.51 -3.57 -0.36
C LEU A 73 -4.41 -3.80 -1.40
N GLN A 74 -4.04 -5.04 -1.68
CA GLN A 74 -3.03 -5.38 -2.68
C GLN A 74 -3.48 -4.97 -4.10
N ASN A 75 -4.74 -5.23 -4.44
CA ASN A 75 -5.29 -4.82 -5.73
C ASN A 75 -5.34 -3.28 -5.85
N TYR A 76 -5.84 -2.59 -4.83
CA TYR A 76 -5.82 -1.13 -4.76
C TYR A 76 -4.40 -0.57 -4.94
N HIS A 77 -3.42 -1.15 -4.24
CA HIS A 77 -2.03 -0.74 -4.31
C HIS A 77 -1.44 -0.92 -5.71
N ALA A 78 -1.72 -2.05 -6.36
CA ALA A 78 -1.27 -2.33 -7.72
C ALA A 78 -1.84 -1.30 -8.72
N LEU A 79 -3.14 -0.97 -8.60
CA LEU A 79 -3.78 0.03 -9.42
C LEU A 79 -3.20 1.44 -9.18
N GLN A 80 -2.91 1.80 -7.93
CA GLN A 80 -2.25 3.07 -7.60
C GLN A 80 -0.89 3.20 -8.29
N HIS A 81 -0.05 2.17 -8.24
CA HIS A 81 1.24 2.16 -8.95
C HIS A 81 1.08 2.33 -10.46
N GLN A 82 0.09 1.65 -11.07
CA GLN A 82 -0.19 1.78 -12.49
C GLN A 82 -0.64 3.21 -12.85
N TYR A 83 -1.51 3.80 -12.04
CA TYR A 83 -1.98 5.17 -12.19
C TYR A 83 -0.82 6.17 -12.10
N GLU A 84 0.02 6.07 -11.07
CA GLU A 84 1.18 6.94 -10.88
C GLU A 84 2.20 6.82 -12.02
N LYS A 85 2.47 5.59 -12.48
CA LYS A 85 3.35 5.35 -13.62
C LYS A 85 2.82 5.99 -14.89
N ALA A 86 1.52 5.90 -15.14
CA ALA A 86 0.87 6.55 -16.28
C ALA A 86 0.91 8.09 -16.16
N ALA A 87 0.65 8.63 -14.97
CA ALA A 87 0.72 10.07 -14.71
C ALA A 87 2.14 10.63 -14.92
N LYS A 88 3.18 9.94 -14.43
CA LYS A 88 4.58 10.30 -14.64
C LYS A 88 4.96 10.29 -16.13
N ARG A 89 4.47 9.32 -16.91
CA ARG A 89 4.70 9.25 -18.37
C ARG A 89 4.10 10.46 -19.10
N LYS A 90 2.89 10.88 -18.73
CA LYS A 90 2.24 12.07 -19.33
C LYS A 90 2.96 13.38 -18.98
N ARG A 91 3.53 13.47 -17.77
CA ARG A 91 4.24 14.67 -17.29
C ARG A 91 5.63 14.85 -17.87
N ARG A 92 6.26 13.80 -18.42
CA ARG A 92 7.55 13.95 -19.08
C ARG A 92 7.34 14.70 -20.40
N PRO A 93 7.86 15.92 -20.58
CA PRO A 93 7.82 16.57 -21.87
C PRO A 93 8.55 15.67 -22.86
N ARG A 94 7.99 15.50 -24.08
CA ARG A 94 8.72 14.91 -25.19
C ARG A 94 10.01 15.71 -25.31
N ARG A 95 11.16 15.09 -25.00
CA ARG A 95 12.48 15.64 -25.37
C ARG A 95 12.42 15.79 -26.88
N SER A 96 12.19 17.01 -27.36
CA SER A 96 12.36 17.35 -28.75
C SER A 96 13.81 17.04 -29.07
N ARG A 97 14.04 16.08 -29.97
CA ARG A 97 15.29 16.00 -30.74
C ARG A 97 15.29 17.23 -31.65
N GLY A 98 15.62 18.39 -31.08
CA GLY A 98 16.11 19.53 -31.83
C GLY A 98 17.61 19.34 -31.97
N GLY A 99 18.04 18.98 -33.17
CA GLY A 99 19.44 18.80 -33.54
C GLY A 99 19.59 19.12 -35.01
N GLU A 100 19.33 20.38 -35.33
CA GLU A 100 20.23 21.27 -36.06
C GLU A 100 21.21 20.58 -37.04
N GLN A 101 20.97 20.75 -38.34
CA GLN A 101 22.02 20.97 -39.32
C GLN A 101 21.54 22.10 -40.24
N ALA A 102 21.90 23.34 -39.87
CA ALA A 102 21.93 24.46 -40.79
C ALA A 102 23.33 24.48 -41.42
N ALA A 103 23.36 24.56 -42.75
CA ALA A 103 24.54 24.67 -43.60
C ALA A 103 25.07 26.11 -43.64
#